data_AF-A0AAX1Q294-F1
#
_entry.id   AF-A0AAX1Q294-F1
#
_cell.length_a   1.000
_cell.length_b   1.000
_cell.length_c   1.000
_cell.angle_alpha   90.00
_cell.angle_beta   90.00
_cell.angle_gamma   90.00
#
_symmetry.space_group_name_H-M   'P 1'
#
loop_
_entity.id
_entity.type
_entity.pdbx_description
1 polymer ?
#
loop_
_entity_poly.entity_id
_entity_poly.type
_entity_poly.pdbx_seq_one_letter_code
_entity_poly.pdbx_strand_id
1 'polypeptide(L)'
;MYSAHKENQVAKMIEKQLEDRMNRDFHVPNVDEISNGGGEYYYITTEMKGIKEPFKMQIFKQAADNLPRYAIIQELWTRQYDKEVKEMVEKHPFKVKRVEGNAGVDNEKNIDIHDIPTIEEVRKEYEKEVVYDEITLDTDYRYPIDSNSQEKEDQKIFDLLEDIKGRDMDNNLSLTV
;
A
#
# COMPACT_ATOMS: atom_id res chain seq x y z
N MET A 1 -13.51 -5.38 -32.22
CA MET A 1 -12.10 -5.67 -32.55
C MET A 1 -11.15 -4.48 -32.31
N TYR A 2 -11.61 -3.22 -32.37
CA TYR A 2 -10.74 -2.05 -32.09
C TYR A 2 -10.34 -1.88 -30.61
N SER A 3 -11.18 -2.30 -29.65
CA SER A 3 -10.93 -2.20 -28.20
C SER A 3 -9.79 -3.11 -27.74
N ALA A 4 -9.90 -4.42 -28.02
CA ALA A 4 -8.88 -5.42 -27.67
C ALA A 4 -7.48 -5.13 -28.26
N HIS A 5 -7.39 -4.41 -29.39
CA HIS A 5 -6.10 -4.02 -29.94
C HIS A 5 -5.44 -2.89 -29.12
N LYS A 6 -6.24 -1.90 -28.68
CA LYS A 6 -5.76 -0.80 -27.83
C LYS A 6 -5.39 -1.30 -26.43
N GLU A 7 -6.21 -2.16 -25.84
CA GLU A 7 -5.94 -2.77 -24.53
C GLU A 7 -4.61 -3.53 -24.54
N ASN A 8 -4.35 -4.33 -25.58
CA ASN A 8 -3.07 -5.02 -25.76
C ASN A 8 -1.88 -4.07 -25.98
N GLN A 9 -2.08 -2.93 -26.63
CA GLN A 9 -1.02 -1.93 -26.80
C GLN A 9 -0.67 -1.27 -25.46
N VAL A 10 -1.69 -0.90 -24.68
CA VAL A 10 -1.52 -0.31 -23.34
C VAL A 10 -0.85 -1.32 -22.41
N ALA A 11 -1.30 -2.58 -22.39
CA ALA A 11 -0.69 -3.66 -21.61
C ALA A 11 0.82 -3.78 -21.88
N LYS A 12 1.22 -3.94 -23.14
CA LYS A 12 2.64 -4.07 -23.54
C LYS A 12 3.48 -2.85 -23.22
N MET A 13 2.89 -1.66 -23.37
CA MET A 13 3.57 -0.41 -23.04
C MET A 13 3.84 -0.32 -21.54
N ILE A 14 2.87 -0.73 -20.72
CA ILE A 14 2.99 -0.76 -19.26
C ILE A 14 4.01 -1.82 -18.85
N GLU A 15 3.89 -3.06 -19.33
CA GLU A 15 4.88 -4.15 -19.09
C GLU A 15 6.31 -3.66 -19.36
N LYS A 16 6.55 -3.09 -20.54
CA LYS A 16 7.88 -2.57 -20.91
C LYS A 16 8.39 -1.49 -19.97
N GLN A 17 7.56 -0.50 -19.63
CA GLN A 17 7.98 0.56 -18.71
C GLN A 17 8.35 0.02 -17.32
N LEU A 18 7.68 -1.04 -16.88
CA LEU A 18 7.94 -1.67 -15.59
C LEU A 18 9.21 -2.52 -15.64
N GLU A 19 9.41 -3.31 -16.69
CA GLU A 19 10.61 -4.10 -16.94
C GLU A 19 11.87 -3.23 -17.14
N ASP A 20 11.75 -2.11 -17.84
CA ASP A 20 12.87 -1.16 -18.04
C ASP A 20 13.30 -0.51 -16.71
N ARG A 21 12.39 -0.39 -15.74
CA ARG A 21 12.65 0.22 -14.42
C ARG A 21 13.03 -0.79 -13.35
N MET A 22 12.45 -1.99 -13.40
CA MET A 22 12.56 -3.04 -12.41
C MET A 22 13.03 -4.32 -13.12
N ASN A 23 14.06 -4.96 -12.59
CA ASN A 23 14.70 -6.15 -13.15
C ASN A 23 13.85 -7.44 -12.97
N ARG A 24 12.59 -7.38 -13.37
CA ARG A 24 11.56 -8.39 -13.08
C ARG A 24 10.63 -8.49 -14.29
N ASP A 25 10.21 -9.72 -14.59
CA ASP A 25 9.23 -9.98 -15.64
C ASP A 25 7.84 -9.55 -15.15
N PHE A 26 7.12 -8.77 -15.97
CA PHE A 26 5.75 -8.32 -15.71
C PHE A 26 4.80 -8.86 -16.77
N HIS A 27 3.56 -9.12 -16.36
CA HIS A 27 2.48 -9.42 -17.28
C HIS A 27 1.22 -8.63 -16.91
N VAL A 28 0.58 -8.00 -17.88
CA VAL A 28 -0.66 -7.25 -17.71
C VAL A 28 -1.79 -8.00 -18.42
N PRO A 29 -2.45 -8.97 -17.76
CA PRO A 29 -3.47 -9.80 -18.38
C PRO A 29 -4.77 -9.05 -18.71
N ASN A 30 -5.03 -7.91 -18.09
CA ASN A 30 -6.25 -7.15 -18.31
C ASN A 30 -6.02 -5.63 -18.20
N VAL A 31 -6.67 -4.89 -19.10
CA VAL A 31 -6.73 -3.43 -19.13
C VAL A 31 -8.18 -3.03 -19.39
N ASP A 32 -8.84 -2.48 -18.39
CA ASP A 32 -10.21 -1.97 -18.49
C ASP A 32 -10.18 -0.44 -18.60
N GLU A 33 -10.81 0.09 -19.65
CA GLU A 33 -10.96 1.52 -19.84
C GLU A 33 -12.24 2.03 -19.15
N ILE A 34 -12.09 3.00 -18.23
CA ILE A 34 -13.23 3.58 -17.50
C ILE A 34 -13.18 5.10 -17.59
N SER A 35 -14.32 5.72 -17.85
CA SER A 35 -14.50 7.17 -17.79
C SER A 35 -15.60 7.50 -16.81
N ASN A 36 -15.32 8.37 -15.84
CA ASN A 36 -16.27 8.79 -14.81
C ASN A 36 -16.11 10.29 -14.50
N GLY A 37 -16.89 10.81 -13.55
CA GLY A 37 -16.85 12.25 -13.19
C GLY A 37 -15.49 12.76 -12.68
N GLY A 38 -14.56 11.86 -12.34
CA GLY A 38 -13.19 12.19 -11.97
C GLY A 38 -12.17 12.12 -13.12
N GLY A 39 -12.57 11.75 -14.35
CA GLY A 39 -11.69 11.68 -15.52
C GLY A 39 -11.66 10.31 -16.22
N GLU A 40 -10.66 10.13 -17.08
CA GLU A 40 -10.44 8.89 -17.83
C GLU A 40 -9.29 8.07 -17.25
N TYR A 41 -9.56 6.78 -17.03
CA TYR A 41 -8.67 5.86 -16.33
C TYR A 41 -8.51 4.54 -17.08
N TYR A 42 -7.36 3.90 -16.85
CA TYR A 42 -7.16 2.48 -17.05
C TYR A 42 -7.16 1.78 -15.69
N TYR A 43 -7.95 0.72 -15.57
CA TYR A 43 -7.84 -0.26 -14.50
C TYR A 43 -7.06 -1.45 -15.04
N ILE A 44 -5.84 -1.61 -14.56
CA ILE A 44 -4.96 -2.69 -15.01
C ILE A 44 -4.86 -3.76 -13.95
N THR A 45 -4.83 -5.02 -14.37
CA THR A 45 -4.41 -6.13 -13.52
C THR A 45 -2.99 -6.46 -13.91
N THR A 46 -2.09 -6.53 -12.93
CA THR A 46 -0.66 -6.80 -13.14
C THR A 46 -0.25 -8.05 -12.37
N GLU A 47 0.50 -8.89 -13.04
CA GLU A 47 1.20 -10.06 -12.51
C GLU A 47 2.69 -9.79 -12.55
N MET A 48 3.40 -10.27 -11.53
CA MET A 48 4.82 -10.01 -11.38
C MET A 48 5.50 -11.28 -10.86
N LYS A 49 6.64 -11.62 -11.46
CA LYS A 49 7.44 -12.76 -11.00
C LYS A 49 7.84 -12.64 -9.53
N GLY A 50 7.52 -13.69 -8.77
CA GLY A 50 7.80 -13.77 -7.33
C GLY A 50 6.66 -13.24 -6.44
N ILE A 51 5.63 -12.63 -7.01
CA ILE A 51 4.41 -12.22 -6.29
C ILE A 51 3.30 -13.22 -6.61
N LYS A 52 2.70 -13.81 -5.57
CA LYS A 52 1.73 -14.90 -5.74
C LYS A 52 0.38 -14.43 -6.29
N GLU A 53 -0.04 -13.23 -5.92
CA GLU A 53 -1.36 -12.71 -6.27
C GLU A 53 -1.24 -11.51 -7.19
N PRO A 54 -2.00 -11.47 -8.31
CA PRO A 54 -2.09 -10.28 -9.14
C PRO A 54 -2.56 -9.07 -8.34
N PHE A 55 -2.25 -7.89 -8.83
CA PHE A 55 -2.68 -6.64 -8.21
C PHE A 55 -3.33 -5.71 -9.22
N LYS A 56 -4.26 -4.89 -8.73
CA LYS A 56 -5.03 -3.97 -9.55
C LYS A 56 -4.52 -2.55 -9.32
N MET A 57 -4.41 -1.79 -10.39
CA MET A 57 -4.01 -0.39 -10.31
C MET A 57 -4.93 0.46 -11.16
N GLN A 58 -5.20 1.66 -10.66
CA GLN A 58 -5.89 2.71 -11.41
C GLN A 58 -4.86 3.72 -11.89
N ILE A 59 -4.81 3.97 -13.19
CA ILE A 59 -3.89 4.92 -13.81
C ILE A 59 -4.71 5.89 -14.65
N PHE A 60 -4.45 7.19 -14.51
CA PHE A 60 -5.01 8.18 -15.45
C PHE A 60 -4.52 7.89 -16.86
N LYS A 61 -5.41 7.90 -17.86
CA LYS A 61 -4.98 7.61 -19.25
C LYS A 61 -3.81 8.47 -19.72
N GLN A 62 -3.81 9.75 -19.38
CA GLN A 62 -2.74 10.70 -19.70
C GLN A 62 -1.38 10.33 -19.09
N ALA A 63 -1.35 9.49 -18.05
CA ALA A 63 -0.15 9.01 -17.40
C ALA A 63 0.26 7.60 -17.86
N ALA A 64 -0.48 6.97 -18.79
CA ALA A 64 -0.15 5.63 -19.26
C ALA A 64 1.20 5.62 -20.02
N ASP A 65 1.48 6.66 -20.80
CA ASP A 65 2.75 6.80 -21.55
C ASP A 65 3.96 7.08 -20.66
N ASN A 66 3.72 7.53 -19.42
CA ASN A 66 4.76 7.79 -18.43
C ASN A 66 4.23 7.46 -17.03
N LEU A 67 4.29 6.16 -16.70
CA LEU A 67 3.80 5.66 -15.41
C LEU A 67 4.47 6.40 -14.25
N PRO A 68 3.74 6.75 -13.18
CA PRO A 68 4.37 7.27 -11.97
C PRO A 68 5.42 6.28 -11.45
N ARG A 69 6.57 6.81 -11.00
CA ARG A 69 7.77 6.01 -10.68
C ARG A 69 7.48 4.88 -9.70
N TYR A 70 6.69 5.15 -8.67
CA TYR A 70 6.43 4.22 -7.57
C TYR A 70 5.04 3.56 -7.62
N ALA A 71 4.28 3.71 -8.71
CA ALA A 71 2.87 3.26 -8.79
C ALA A 71 2.68 1.78 -8.41
N ILE A 72 3.57 0.90 -8.87
CA ILE A 72 3.52 -0.54 -8.57
C ILE A 72 4.02 -0.85 -7.16
N ILE A 73 5.05 -0.13 -6.75
CA ILE A 73 5.80 -0.44 -5.55
C ILE A 73 5.03 0.02 -4.32
N GLN A 74 4.28 1.12 -4.42
CA GLN A 74 3.35 1.55 -3.38
C GLN A 74 2.31 0.47 -3.06
N GLU A 75 1.73 -0.20 -4.06
CA GLU A 75 0.79 -1.31 -3.84
C GLU A 75 1.49 -2.51 -3.17
N LEU A 76 2.69 -2.87 -3.61
CA LEU A 76 3.44 -3.98 -3.01
C LEU A 76 3.84 -3.69 -1.56
N TRP A 77 4.30 -2.49 -1.26
CA TRP A 77 4.63 -2.07 0.10
C TRP A 77 3.39 -1.95 0.98
N THR A 78 2.28 -1.42 0.44
CA THR A 78 0.99 -1.40 1.15
C THR A 78 0.56 -2.81 1.55
N ARG A 79 0.65 -3.80 0.66
CA ARG A 79 0.33 -5.20 1.01
C ARG A 79 1.25 -5.78 2.08
N GLN A 80 2.55 -5.50 1.99
CA GLN A 80 3.52 -5.95 3.00
C GLN A 80 3.19 -5.33 4.37
N TYR A 81 2.93 -4.03 4.37
CA TYR A 81 2.66 -3.26 5.58
C TYR A 81 1.30 -3.60 6.20
N ASP A 82 0.24 -3.70 5.40
CA ASP A 82 -1.09 -4.15 5.84
C ASP A 82 -1.03 -5.51 6.53
N LYS A 83 -0.24 -6.44 5.98
CA LYS A 83 -0.01 -7.75 6.59
C LYS A 83 0.73 -7.62 7.93
N GLU A 84 1.80 -6.84 7.99
CA GLU A 84 2.55 -6.61 9.24
C GLU A 84 1.65 -6.00 10.33
N VAL A 85 0.84 -4.99 9.98
CA VAL A 85 -0.09 -4.33 10.89
C VAL A 85 -1.16 -5.30 11.39
N LYS A 86 -1.74 -6.13 10.51
CA LYS A 86 -2.72 -7.15 10.91
C LYS A 86 -2.11 -8.17 11.88
N GLU A 87 -0.94 -8.71 11.56
CA GLU A 87 -0.23 -9.67 12.42
C GLU A 87 0.16 -9.09 13.78
N MET A 88 0.42 -7.77 13.85
CA MET A 88 0.67 -7.06 15.10
C MET A 88 -0.64 -6.90 15.89
N VAL A 89 -1.68 -6.30 15.30
CA VAL A 89 -2.95 -6.00 15.98
C VAL A 89 -3.64 -7.27 16.50
N GLU A 90 -3.54 -8.39 15.79
CA GLU A 90 -4.08 -9.70 16.22
C GLU A 90 -3.50 -10.20 17.55
N LYS A 91 -2.31 -9.76 17.95
CA LYS A 91 -1.68 -10.14 19.22
C LYS A 91 -2.20 -9.33 20.41
N HIS A 92 -2.90 -8.23 20.15
CA HIS A 92 -3.45 -7.38 21.19
C HIS A 92 -4.92 -7.71 21.48
N PRO A 93 -5.39 -7.54 22.73
CA PRO A 93 -6.73 -7.94 23.15
C PRO A 93 -7.84 -6.95 22.74
N PHE A 94 -7.79 -6.43 21.51
CA PHE A 94 -8.83 -5.57 20.94
C PHE A 94 -9.86 -6.38 20.17
N LYS A 95 -11.11 -5.91 20.16
CA LYS A 95 -12.04 -6.29 19.09
C LYS A 95 -12.00 -5.17 18.05
N VAL A 96 -11.17 -5.41 17.05
CA VAL A 96 -11.11 -4.56 15.87
C VAL A 96 -12.02 -5.17 14.81
N LYS A 97 -12.84 -4.34 14.19
CA LYS A 97 -13.70 -4.71 13.08
C LYS A 97 -12.92 -4.75 11.77
N ARG A 98 -12.05 -3.77 11.59
CA ARG A 98 -11.22 -3.61 10.39
C ARG A 98 -9.86 -3.02 10.76
N VAL A 99 -8.82 -3.62 10.22
CA VAL A 99 -7.44 -3.15 10.32
C VAL A 99 -6.95 -2.88 8.92
N GLU A 100 -6.39 -1.69 8.69
CA GLU A 100 -5.74 -1.33 7.43
C GLU A 100 -4.38 -0.73 7.70
N GLY A 101 -3.36 -1.22 7.00
CA GLY A 101 -2.06 -0.57 6.92
C GLY A 101 -1.84 -0.03 5.52
N ASN A 102 -1.54 1.25 5.39
CA ASN A 102 -1.11 1.85 4.12
C ASN A 102 0.33 2.35 4.25
N ALA A 103 1.15 2.05 3.24
CA ALA A 103 2.51 2.54 3.16
C ALA A 103 2.72 3.22 1.81
N GLY A 104 3.39 4.35 1.81
CA GLY A 104 3.78 5.00 0.57
C GLY A 104 5.08 5.76 0.71
N VAL A 105 5.48 6.38 -0.39
CA VAL A 105 6.75 7.11 -0.46
C VAL A 105 6.57 8.49 -1.05
N ASP A 106 7.42 9.40 -0.59
CA ASP A 106 7.59 10.69 -1.22
C ASP A 106 8.14 10.51 -2.65
N ASN A 107 7.34 10.96 -3.64
CA ASN A 107 7.67 10.88 -5.05
C ASN A 107 8.88 11.75 -5.44
N GLU A 108 9.30 12.70 -4.60
CA GLU A 108 10.47 13.57 -4.86
C GLU A 108 11.81 12.86 -4.62
N LYS A 109 11.80 11.74 -3.89
CA LYS A 109 13.02 11.00 -3.55
C LYS A 109 13.33 9.96 -4.63
N ASN A 110 14.62 9.68 -4.83
CA ASN A 110 15.11 8.74 -5.83
C ASN A 110 15.50 7.40 -5.17
N ILE A 111 14.53 6.62 -4.73
CA ILE A 111 14.75 5.26 -4.23
C ILE A 111 15.13 4.37 -5.42
N ASP A 112 16.17 3.55 -5.25
CA ASP A 112 16.49 2.51 -6.21
C ASP A 112 15.47 1.37 -6.10
N ILE A 113 14.80 1.11 -7.21
CA ILE A 113 13.72 0.12 -7.29
C ILE A 113 14.05 -1.01 -8.25
N HIS A 114 15.30 -1.09 -8.72
CA HIS A 114 15.70 -2.08 -9.70
C HIS A 114 15.39 -3.52 -9.23
N ASP A 115 15.68 -3.85 -7.97
CA ASP A 115 15.43 -5.18 -7.39
C ASP A 115 14.15 -5.27 -6.53
N ILE A 116 13.41 -4.17 -6.41
CA ILE A 116 12.28 -3.94 -5.49
C ILE A 116 12.65 -4.27 -4.02
N PRO A 117 13.09 -3.27 -3.24
CA PRO A 117 13.35 -3.46 -1.82
C PRO A 117 12.03 -3.71 -1.06
N THR A 118 12.14 -4.41 0.07
CA THR A 118 11.06 -4.48 1.07
C THR A 118 10.85 -3.14 1.74
N ILE A 119 9.66 -2.89 2.29
CA ILE A 119 9.39 -1.65 3.02
C ILE A 119 10.35 -1.47 4.22
N GLU A 120 10.77 -2.58 4.85
CA GLU A 120 11.76 -2.56 5.94
C GLU A 120 13.16 -2.12 5.46
N GLU A 121 13.61 -2.59 4.30
CA GLU A 121 14.88 -2.15 3.70
C GLU A 121 14.85 -0.67 3.34
N VAL A 122 13.73 -0.18 2.79
CA VAL A 122 13.57 1.25 2.47
C VAL A 122 13.60 2.11 3.73
N ARG A 123 12.89 1.72 4.80
CA ARG A 123 12.92 2.44 6.09
C ARG A 123 14.34 2.51 6.67
N LYS A 124 15.13 1.44 6.53
CA LYS A 124 16.52 1.38 7.02
C LYS A 124 17.47 2.25 6.20
N GLU A 125 17.30 2.30 4.88
CA GLU A 125 18.23 2.98 3.98
C GLU A 125 17.92 4.47 3.80
N TYR A 126 16.64 4.82 3.64
CA TYR A 126 16.19 6.17 3.29
C TYR A 126 15.63 6.94 4.49
N GLU A 127 15.64 6.32 5.66
CA GLU A 127 15.08 6.84 6.91
C GLU A 127 13.58 7.14 6.83
N LYS A 128 13.05 7.51 7.99
CA LYS A 128 11.65 7.78 8.28
C LYS A 128 11.04 8.95 7.48
N GLU A 129 11.85 9.79 6.81
CA GLU A 129 11.36 10.93 6.01
C GLU A 129 10.77 10.54 4.64
N VAL A 130 11.11 9.36 4.14
CA VAL A 130 10.78 8.97 2.76
C VAL A 130 9.57 8.06 2.69
N VAL A 131 9.27 7.34 3.77
CA VAL A 131 8.13 6.44 3.89
C VAL A 131 7.09 7.05 4.83
N TYR A 132 5.84 7.08 4.41
CA TYR A 132 4.72 7.38 5.30
C TYR A 132 3.91 6.11 5.55
N ASP A 133 3.52 5.94 6.81
CA ASP A 133 2.84 4.77 7.32
C ASP A 133 1.53 5.20 7.99
N GLU A 134 0.42 4.64 7.55
CA GLU A 134 -0.91 4.92 8.11
C GLU A 134 -1.54 3.62 8.62
N ILE A 135 -1.99 3.63 9.88
CA ILE A 135 -2.70 2.50 10.50
C ILE A 135 -4.10 2.94 10.88
N THR A 136 -5.11 2.40 10.20
CA THR A 136 -6.52 2.65 10.52
C THR A 136 -7.11 1.45 11.26
N LEU A 137 -7.69 1.69 12.44
CA LEU A 137 -8.32 0.68 13.29
C LEU A 137 -9.79 1.03 13.55
N ASP A 138 -10.70 0.39 12.81
CA ASP A 138 -12.12 0.55 13.10
C ASP A 138 -12.51 -0.38 14.26
N THR A 139 -12.99 0.18 15.36
CA THR A 139 -13.46 -0.62 16.51
C THR A 139 -14.99 -0.61 16.58
N ASP A 140 -15.60 -1.73 16.99
CA ASP A 140 -17.05 -1.78 17.30
C ASP A 140 -17.34 -1.38 18.76
N TYR A 141 -16.35 -0.82 19.46
CA TYR A 141 -16.44 -0.54 20.89
C TYR A 141 -16.97 0.86 21.16
N ARG A 142 -18.01 0.95 21.99
CA ARG A 142 -18.32 2.19 22.70
C ARG A 142 -17.30 2.32 23.83
N TYR A 143 -16.44 3.32 23.72
CA TYR A 143 -15.48 3.64 24.77
C TYR A 143 -16.23 3.84 26.11
N PRO A 144 -15.79 3.18 27.21
CA PRO A 144 -16.53 3.16 28.46
C PRO A 144 -16.59 4.54 29.10
N ILE A 145 -17.60 4.76 29.96
CA ILE A 145 -17.81 6.04 30.66
C ILE A 145 -17.19 5.99 32.07
N ASP A 146 -17.08 4.81 32.68
CA ASP A 146 -16.49 4.65 34.01
C ASP A 146 -14.95 4.54 33.94
N SER A 147 -14.28 5.24 34.85
CA SER A 147 -12.82 5.43 34.83
C SER A 147 -12.03 4.11 34.92
N ASN A 148 -12.50 3.15 35.71
CA ASN A 148 -11.82 1.86 35.87
C ASN A 148 -11.82 1.02 34.58
N SER A 149 -12.88 1.13 33.78
CA SER A 149 -12.95 0.48 32.47
C SER A 149 -12.19 1.28 31.41
N GLN A 150 -12.17 2.61 31.50
CA GLN A 150 -11.35 3.48 30.65
C GLN A 150 -9.87 3.16 30.78
N GLU A 151 -9.33 3.10 32.01
CA GLU A 151 -7.92 2.77 32.26
C GLU A 151 -7.51 1.42 31.63
N LYS A 152 -8.42 0.43 31.63
CA LYS A 152 -8.16 -0.87 31.01
C LYS A 152 -8.16 -0.83 29.50
N GLU A 153 -9.02 -0.03 28.87
CA GLU A 153 -9.01 0.12 27.41
C GLU A 153 -7.83 0.98 26.96
N ASP A 154 -7.51 2.03 27.72
CA ASP A 154 -6.33 2.88 27.49
C ASP A 154 -5.05 2.06 27.53
N GLN A 155 -4.89 1.18 28.54
CA GLN A 155 -3.70 0.35 28.63
C GLN A 155 -3.50 -0.52 27.39
N LYS A 156 -4.57 -1.07 26.81
CA LYS A 156 -4.46 -1.85 25.57
C LYS A 156 -3.97 -0.97 24.42
N ILE A 157 -4.53 0.23 24.28
CA ILE A 157 -4.12 1.22 23.27
C ILE A 157 -2.64 1.57 23.46
N PHE A 158 -2.21 1.82 24.69
CA PHE A 158 -0.81 2.08 25.00
C PHE A 158 0.11 0.91 24.64
N ASP A 159 -0.26 -0.33 24.99
CA ASP A 159 0.53 -1.52 24.66
C ASP A 159 0.73 -1.64 23.14
N LEU A 160 -0.31 -1.34 22.35
CA LEU A 160 -0.21 -1.32 20.88
C LEU A 160 0.70 -0.21 20.36
N LEU A 161 0.59 1.00 20.92
CA LEU A 161 1.45 2.13 20.55
C LEU A 161 2.92 1.85 20.89
N GLU A 162 3.20 1.15 21.99
CA GLU A 162 4.56 0.71 22.34
C GLU A 162 5.11 -0.30 21.32
N ASP A 163 4.30 -1.27 20.88
CA ASP A 163 4.70 -2.25 19.87
C ASP A 163 4.95 -1.59 18.49
N ILE A 164 4.08 -0.64 18.09
CA ILE A 164 4.27 0.17 16.86
C ILE A 164 5.59 0.93 16.92
N LYS A 165 5.85 1.60 18.05
CA LYS A 165 7.09 2.35 18.27
C LYS A 165 8.31 1.43 18.28
N GLY A 166 8.22 0.26 18.90
CA GLY A 166 9.30 -0.73 18.94
C GLY A 166 9.67 -1.29 17.57
N ARG A 167 8.78 -1.18 16.58
CA ARG A 167 8.97 -1.59 15.18
C ARG A 167 9.35 -0.43 14.25
N ASP A 168 9.55 0.77 14.79
CA ASP A 168 9.81 1.99 13.99
C ASP A 168 8.68 2.34 12.99
N MET A 169 7.43 1.96 13.30
CA MET A 169 6.22 2.20 12.48
C MET A 169 5.42 3.44 12.94
N ASP A 170 5.97 4.26 13.84
CA ASP A 170 5.30 5.40 14.48
C ASP A 170 5.31 6.68 13.63
N ASN A 171 5.86 6.62 12.41
CA ASN A 171 6.13 7.78 11.60
C ASN A 171 4.91 8.16 10.75
N ASN A 172 4.27 9.29 11.10
CA ASN A 172 2.96 9.72 10.59
C ASN A 172 1.79 8.79 10.97
N LEU A 173 1.85 8.20 12.16
CA LEU A 173 0.75 7.41 12.71
C LEU A 173 -0.50 8.29 12.91
N SER A 174 -1.52 8.04 12.10
CA SER A 174 -2.88 8.55 12.30
C SER A 174 -3.74 7.42 12.84
N LEU A 175 -4.01 7.42 14.15
CA LEU A 175 -4.97 6.48 14.74
C LEU A 175 -6.36 7.12 14.75
N THR A 176 -7.27 6.56 13.97
CA THR A 176 -8.71 6.89 14.06
C THR A 176 -9.40 5.75 14.79
N VAL A 177 -10.10 6.05 15.89
CA VAL A 177 -10.89 5.11 16.71
C VAL A 177 -12.36 5.49 16.66
#